data_AF-A0A1E7G821-F1
#
_entry.id   AF-A0A1E7G821-F1
#
_cell.length_a   1.000
_cell.length_b   1.000
_cell.length_c   1.000
_cell.angle_alpha   90.00
_cell.angle_beta   90.00
_cell.angle_gamma   90.00
#
_symmetry.space_group_name_H-M   'P 1'
#
loop_
_entity.id
_entity.type
_entity.pdbx_description
1 polymer ?
#
loop_
_entity_poly.entity_id
_entity_poly.type
_entity_poly.pdbx_seq_one_letter_code
_entity_poly.pdbx_strand_id
1 'polypeptide(L)'
;MNTLIVLIKANFTNLATVRRLYNYKTAKQKLQTFGIAAGIVLLSLMLVLNMFLYSFTLADALTKMNALGAIISMAFVGSTLVCLLMSLYMTPSYLFAFKDYDILMSLPIKHSVILTSKLFFLYVQNLLVALLIALPQLVTYGIRTDGGVLYYVYAVAATLLIPFIPLAAGGTLSFLTGRISSRFKSSNAVMLVCSFALIILIMAGSFSLSTVSAAQAKSIISIFDLIGRYYVPLDFFSKALVGQKLFFLLAFILTNIAVLAAFAIIFSKSFRSINAKMNERYKAANFKLTALKTATPAKALFIKELRGYFSSYIYVFNTFFGMVMMTVLAFSLPVFGTDKIMTLLEVSGAGAYILPIITLIFAFCIIMTVPTASSVSLEGKSLWILKFSPIDVLTVFRSKISLNLALIIPLLVINSIVCAISLHMNSVQYLAFLATSLLYAFYTALSGLLINLYFPKLDWATQVVVVKQSMSVIVAMMAGMGAIAVPVILFVTLKPASFVLFLFSVAAVLALINISLWSALKTRGIKLFNEL
;
A
#
# COMPACT_ATOMS: atom_id res chain seq x y z
N MET A 1 23.60 6.21 -28.70
CA MET A 1 23.16 6.15 -27.28
C MET A 1 22.29 4.93 -27.10
N ASN A 2 22.58 4.02 -26.15
CA ASN A 2 21.78 2.80 -25.96
C ASN A 2 20.36 3.17 -25.50
N THR A 3 19.36 2.95 -26.35
CA THR A 3 17.96 3.35 -26.14
C THR A 3 17.38 2.79 -24.85
N LEU A 4 17.83 1.62 -24.42
CA LEU A 4 17.46 1.01 -23.14
C LEU A 4 17.87 1.90 -21.94
N ILE A 5 19.11 2.39 -21.93
CA ILE A 5 19.65 3.22 -20.85
C ILE A 5 18.89 4.54 -20.76
N VAL A 6 18.53 5.12 -21.91
CA VAL A 6 17.74 6.36 -21.96
C VAL A 6 16.36 6.15 -21.35
N LEU A 7 15.68 5.05 -21.69
CA LEU A 7 14.36 4.74 -21.14
C LEU A 7 14.43 4.43 -19.64
N ILE A 8 15.45 3.71 -19.17
CA ILE A 8 15.68 3.47 -17.75
C ILE A 8 15.88 4.80 -17.03
N LYS A 9 16.77 5.66 -17.54
CA LYS A 9 17.01 7.00 -16.96
C LYS A 9 15.72 7.82 -16.93
N ALA A 10 14.92 7.80 -17.99
CA ALA A 10 13.63 8.48 -18.03
C ALA A 10 12.67 7.98 -16.93
N ASN A 11 12.55 6.66 -16.74
CA ASN A 11 11.71 6.09 -15.68
C ASN A 11 12.16 6.52 -14.28
N PHE A 12 13.47 6.54 -14.00
CA PHE A 12 13.98 6.97 -12.69
C PHE A 12 13.94 8.50 -12.49
N THR A 13 14.20 9.30 -13.53
CA THR A 13 14.10 10.76 -13.43
C THR A 13 12.67 11.25 -13.23
N ASN A 14 11.67 10.46 -13.63
CA ASN A 14 10.26 10.75 -13.36
C ASN A 14 9.86 10.50 -11.89
N LEU A 15 10.71 9.90 -11.06
CA LEU A 15 10.51 9.87 -9.61
C LEU A 15 10.55 11.29 -9.06
N ALA A 16 9.52 11.67 -8.30
CA ALA A 16 9.30 13.06 -7.86
C ALA A 16 10.50 13.64 -7.10
N THR A 17 11.22 12.82 -6.33
CA THR A 17 12.41 13.22 -5.56
C THR A 17 13.62 13.52 -6.45
N VAL A 18 13.85 12.70 -7.47
CA VAL A 18 15.02 12.84 -8.37
C VAL A 18 14.85 14.04 -9.29
N ARG A 19 13.65 14.27 -9.83
CA ARG A 19 13.37 15.44 -10.68
C ARG A 19 13.58 16.76 -9.94
N ARG A 20 13.24 16.78 -8.64
CA ARG A 20 13.36 17.95 -7.77
C ARG A 20 14.82 18.29 -7.48
N LEU A 21 15.66 17.30 -7.22
CA LEU A 21 17.11 17.49 -7.02
C LEU A 21 17.78 18.10 -8.26
N TYR A 22 17.29 17.78 -9.46
CA TYR A 22 17.88 18.25 -10.71
C TYR A 22 17.38 19.65 -11.15
N ASN A 23 16.12 20.00 -10.83
CA ASN A 23 15.46 21.17 -11.42
C ASN A 23 15.37 22.41 -10.51
N TYR A 24 15.70 22.32 -9.22
CA TYR A 24 15.61 23.50 -8.33
C TYR A 24 16.84 24.41 -8.43
N LYS A 25 16.59 25.68 -8.80
CA LYS A 25 17.61 26.71 -8.99
C LYS A 25 17.95 27.48 -7.69
N THR A 26 17.03 27.55 -6.72
CA THR A 26 17.17 28.42 -5.53
C THR A 26 17.74 27.67 -4.31
N ALA A 27 18.64 28.29 -3.55
CA ALA A 27 19.29 27.71 -2.36
C ALA A 27 18.29 27.22 -1.28
N LYS A 28 17.22 27.99 -1.03
CA LYS A 28 16.14 27.61 -0.09
C LYS A 28 15.42 26.33 -0.51
N GLN A 29 15.17 26.13 -1.81
CA GLN A 29 14.53 24.93 -2.34
C GLN A 29 15.48 23.72 -2.25
N LYS A 30 16.78 23.91 -2.50
CA LYS A 30 17.80 22.88 -2.34
C LYS A 30 17.92 22.41 -0.88
N LEU A 31 17.97 23.35 0.07
CA LEU A 31 18.03 23.04 1.51
C LEU A 31 16.79 22.27 1.98
N GLN A 32 15.59 22.67 1.54
CA GLN A 32 14.35 21.95 1.84
C GLN A 32 14.35 20.53 1.27
N THR A 33 14.80 20.34 0.02
CA THR A 33 14.92 18.99 -0.56
C THR A 33 15.95 18.14 0.15
N PHE A 34 17.07 18.74 0.58
CA PHE A 34 18.09 18.03 1.35
C PHE A 34 17.56 17.60 2.71
N GLY A 35 16.83 18.47 3.41
CA GLY A 35 16.16 18.13 4.66
C GLY A 35 15.14 16.99 4.50
N ILE A 36 14.33 17.01 3.43
CA ILE A 36 13.40 15.91 3.13
C ILE A 36 14.16 14.61 2.83
N ALA A 37 15.22 14.67 2.01
CA ALA A 37 16.03 13.49 1.68
C ALA A 37 16.72 12.92 2.92
N ALA A 38 17.32 13.76 3.76
CA ALA A 38 17.94 13.37 5.03
C ALA A 38 16.90 12.75 5.98
N GLY A 39 15.69 13.33 6.07
CA GLY A 39 14.60 12.77 6.86
C GLY A 39 14.17 11.38 6.37
N ILE A 40 14.05 11.18 5.06
CA ILE A 40 13.75 9.85 4.47
C ILE A 40 14.86 8.85 4.80
N VAL A 41 16.13 9.24 4.66
CA VAL A 41 17.27 8.38 4.99
C VAL A 41 17.25 8.00 6.47
N LEU A 42 17.04 8.97 7.37
CA LEU A 42 16.99 8.74 8.81
C LEU A 42 15.83 7.81 9.20
N LEU A 43 14.63 8.04 8.64
CA LEU A 43 13.48 7.16 8.83
C LEU A 43 13.76 5.73 8.32
N SER A 44 14.37 5.60 7.14
CA SER A 44 14.72 4.29 6.59
C SER A 44 15.75 3.56 7.46
N LEU A 45 16.71 4.29 8.02
CA LEU A 45 17.73 3.74 8.90
C LEU A 45 17.12 3.29 10.24
N MET A 46 16.21 4.08 10.80
CA MET A 46 15.44 3.69 11.99
C MET A 46 14.59 2.43 11.74
N LEU A 47 13.95 2.31 10.57
CA LEU A 47 13.18 1.12 10.21
C LEU A 47 14.08 -0.12 10.11
N VAL A 48 15.23 -0.01 9.44
CA VAL A 48 16.19 -1.11 9.33
C VAL A 48 16.72 -1.53 10.70
N LEU A 49 17.04 -0.57 11.57
CA LEU A 49 17.47 -0.86 12.95
C LEU A 49 16.40 -1.58 13.75
N ASN A 50 15.13 -1.15 13.68
CA ASN A 50 14.03 -1.83 14.36
C ASN A 50 13.82 -3.26 13.83
N MET A 51 13.86 -3.45 12.51
CA MET A 51 13.76 -4.78 11.89
C MET A 51 14.92 -5.69 12.33
N PHE A 52 16.12 -5.13 12.47
CA PHE A 52 17.28 -5.85 12.96
C PHE A 52 17.13 -6.25 14.43
N LEU A 53 16.72 -5.34 15.31
CA LEU A 53 16.47 -5.63 16.72
C LEU A 53 15.40 -6.73 16.88
N TYR A 54 14.29 -6.61 16.16
CA TYR A 54 13.22 -7.61 16.17
C TYR A 54 13.72 -8.98 15.67
N SER A 55 14.53 -8.98 14.61
CA SER A 55 15.15 -10.19 14.08
C SER A 55 16.09 -10.84 15.10
N PHE A 56 16.88 -10.06 15.84
CA PHE A 56 17.76 -10.57 16.89
C PHE A 56 16.98 -11.24 18.03
N THR A 57 15.91 -10.60 18.51
CA THR A 57 15.05 -11.18 19.56
C THR A 57 14.34 -12.44 19.08
N LEU A 58 13.92 -12.47 17.82
CA LEU A 58 13.31 -13.64 17.21
C LEU A 58 14.32 -14.78 17.04
N ALA A 59 15.56 -14.46 16.68
CA ALA A 59 16.64 -15.44 16.61
C ALA A 59 16.94 -16.07 17.98
N ASP A 60 16.93 -15.29 19.06
CA ASP A 60 17.07 -15.83 20.43
C ASP A 60 15.98 -16.84 20.77
N ALA A 61 14.73 -16.52 20.45
CA ALA A 61 13.60 -17.42 20.66
C ALA A 61 13.75 -18.71 19.84
N LEU A 62 14.09 -18.60 18.55
CA LEU A 62 14.29 -19.76 17.67
C LEU A 62 15.51 -20.62 18.06
N THR A 63 16.56 -20.01 18.61
CA THR A 63 17.75 -20.73 19.10
C THR A 63 17.38 -21.63 20.27
N LYS A 64 16.60 -21.12 21.23
CA LYS A 64 16.08 -21.90 22.37
C LYS A 64 15.20 -23.08 21.92
N MET A 65 14.63 -22.98 20.71
CA MET A 65 13.76 -23.98 20.10
C MET A 65 14.50 -24.92 19.12
N ASN A 66 15.83 -24.80 18.97
CA ASN A 66 16.64 -25.51 17.96
C ASN A 66 16.12 -25.34 16.51
N ALA A 67 15.47 -24.21 16.22
CA ALA A 67 14.81 -23.93 14.95
C ALA A 67 15.41 -22.69 14.25
N LEU A 68 16.67 -22.35 14.53
CA LEU A 68 17.33 -21.13 14.03
C LEU A 68 17.29 -21.02 12.49
N GLY A 69 17.40 -22.14 11.77
CA GLY A 69 17.25 -22.19 10.30
C GLY A 69 15.92 -21.64 9.76
N ALA A 70 14.85 -21.64 10.56
CA ALA A 70 13.56 -21.11 10.16
C ALA A 70 13.59 -19.60 9.87
N ILE A 71 14.55 -18.86 10.44
CA ILE A 71 14.68 -17.41 10.19
C ILE A 71 15.01 -17.11 8.71
N ILE A 72 15.76 -17.99 8.04
CA ILE A 72 16.06 -17.87 6.60
C ILE A 72 14.79 -18.08 5.79
N SER A 73 14.00 -19.10 6.15
CA SER A 73 12.72 -19.39 5.49
C SER A 73 11.70 -18.26 5.71
N MET A 74 11.67 -17.68 6.91
CA MET A 74 10.86 -16.48 7.22
C MET A 74 11.28 -15.28 6.37
N ALA A 75 12.60 -15.05 6.21
CA ALA A 75 13.13 -13.96 5.40
C ALA A 75 12.67 -14.09 3.94
N PHE A 76 12.77 -15.30 3.40
CA PHE A 76 12.38 -15.59 2.04
C PHE A 76 10.86 -15.47 1.83
N VAL A 77 10.05 -16.12 2.67
CA VAL A 77 8.59 -16.09 2.52
C VAL A 77 8.05 -14.67 2.73
N GLY A 78 8.52 -13.96 3.76
CA GLY A 78 8.11 -12.58 4.02
C GLY A 78 8.45 -11.64 2.87
N SER A 79 9.67 -11.68 2.36
CA SER A 79 10.08 -10.85 1.21
C SER A 79 9.34 -11.23 -0.08
N THR A 80 9.15 -12.52 -0.34
CA THR A 80 8.41 -13.04 -1.51
C THR A 80 6.95 -12.56 -1.50
N LEU A 81 6.26 -12.65 -0.36
CA LEU A 81 4.88 -12.21 -0.21
C LEU A 81 4.73 -10.71 -0.44
N VAL A 82 5.59 -9.90 0.18
CA VAL A 82 5.51 -8.44 0.00
C VAL A 82 5.88 -8.03 -1.44
N CYS A 83 6.86 -8.69 -2.06
CA CYS A 83 7.17 -8.47 -3.48
C CYS A 83 5.99 -8.86 -4.39
N LEU A 84 5.26 -9.92 -4.06
CA LEU A 84 4.08 -10.34 -4.83
C LEU A 84 2.97 -9.29 -4.74
N LEU A 85 2.69 -8.79 -3.53
CA LEU A 85 1.71 -7.71 -3.31
C LEU A 85 2.11 -6.42 -4.03
N MET A 86 3.38 -6.03 -3.96
CA MET A 86 3.89 -4.87 -4.70
C MET A 86 3.78 -5.05 -6.21
N SER A 87 4.05 -6.26 -6.71
CA SER A 87 3.96 -6.58 -8.13
C SER A 87 2.51 -6.55 -8.63
N LEU A 88 1.56 -7.13 -7.88
CA LEU A 88 0.12 -7.04 -8.18
C LEU A 88 -0.36 -5.59 -8.26
N TYR A 89 0.16 -4.73 -7.38
CA TYR A 89 -0.22 -3.33 -7.32
C TYR A 89 0.40 -2.48 -8.46
N MET A 90 1.69 -2.63 -8.74
CA MET A 90 2.42 -1.75 -9.67
C MET A 90 2.30 -2.18 -11.13
N THR A 91 2.18 -3.49 -11.40
CA THR A 91 2.14 -4.03 -12.77
C THR A 91 1.01 -3.42 -13.61
N PRO A 92 -0.24 -3.28 -13.12
CA PRO A 92 -1.35 -2.68 -13.86
C PRO A 92 -1.13 -1.29 -14.42
N SER A 93 -0.14 -0.55 -13.94
CA SER A 93 0.01 0.87 -14.25
C SER A 93 1.32 1.21 -14.91
N TYR A 94 2.32 0.35 -14.73
CA TYR A 94 3.61 0.47 -15.39
C TYR A 94 3.69 -0.38 -16.65
N LEU A 95 3.06 -1.57 -16.66
CA LEU A 95 3.05 -2.49 -17.81
C LEU A 95 1.77 -2.41 -18.65
N PHE A 96 0.62 -2.12 -18.03
CA PHE A 96 -0.68 -2.01 -18.71
C PHE A 96 -1.19 -0.57 -18.77
N ALA A 97 -1.85 -0.21 -19.88
CA ALA A 97 -2.58 1.05 -20.11
C ALA A 97 -1.86 2.31 -19.63
N PHE A 98 -0.53 2.36 -19.76
CA PHE A 98 0.26 3.48 -19.27
C PHE A 98 0.09 4.68 -20.21
N LYS A 99 0.05 5.88 -19.63
CA LYS A 99 -0.31 7.14 -20.30
C LYS A 99 0.52 7.45 -21.55
N ASP A 100 1.81 7.13 -21.52
CA ASP A 100 2.74 7.43 -22.61
C ASP A 100 2.82 6.28 -23.64
N TYR A 101 1.86 5.34 -23.64
CA TYR A 101 1.85 4.19 -24.54
C TYR A 101 1.87 4.61 -26.01
N ASP A 102 0.96 5.49 -26.43
CA ASP A 102 0.87 5.89 -27.84
C ASP A 102 2.14 6.60 -28.32
N ILE A 103 2.72 7.45 -27.47
CA ILE A 103 3.99 8.13 -27.75
C ILE A 103 5.12 7.11 -27.86
N LEU A 104 5.29 6.22 -26.88
CA LEU A 104 6.36 5.21 -26.88
C LEU A 104 6.23 4.21 -28.03
N MET A 105 5.00 3.87 -28.44
CA MET A 105 4.74 2.97 -29.56
C MET A 105 4.87 3.65 -30.93
N SER A 106 4.79 4.99 -30.99
CA SER A 106 5.07 5.76 -32.22
C SER A 106 6.56 5.93 -32.51
N LEU A 107 7.41 5.76 -31.50
CA LEU A 107 8.87 5.85 -31.66
C LEU A 107 9.42 4.59 -32.35
N PRO A 108 10.49 4.71 -33.16
CA PRO A 108 11.14 3.58 -33.82
C PRO A 108 12.01 2.76 -32.84
N ILE A 109 11.41 2.28 -31.74
CA ILE A 109 12.05 1.51 -30.68
C ILE A 109 11.42 0.11 -30.64
N LYS A 110 12.25 -0.93 -30.56
CA LYS A 110 11.79 -2.31 -30.42
C LYS A 110 10.94 -2.46 -29.15
N HIS A 111 9.77 -3.08 -29.25
CA HIS A 111 8.86 -3.31 -28.10
C HIS A 111 9.54 -4.05 -26.94
N SER A 112 10.46 -4.97 -27.24
CA SER A 112 11.24 -5.70 -26.23
C SER A 112 12.05 -4.75 -25.36
N VAL A 113 12.66 -3.70 -25.93
CA VAL A 113 13.47 -2.71 -25.19
C VAL A 113 12.60 -1.89 -24.24
N ILE A 114 11.39 -1.50 -24.69
CA ILE A 114 10.42 -0.79 -23.85
C ILE A 114 9.97 -1.68 -22.69
N LEU A 115 9.65 -2.94 -22.98
CA LEU A 115 9.25 -3.93 -21.96
C LEU A 115 10.36 -4.16 -20.94
N THR A 116 11.59 -4.42 -21.39
CA THR A 116 12.74 -4.65 -20.50
C THR A 116 13.01 -3.44 -19.61
N SER A 117 12.91 -2.22 -20.14
CA SER A 117 13.08 -1.00 -19.33
C SER A 117 12.04 -0.91 -18.20
N LYS A 118 10.78 -1.25 -18.47
CA LYS A 118 9.70 -1.23 -17.48
C LYS A 118 9.82 -2.37 -16.46
N LEU A 119 10.15 -3.58 -16.91
CA LEU A 119 10.42 -4.72 -16.03
C LEU A 119 11.60 -4.45 -15.11
N PHE A 120 12.67 -3.84 -15.62
CA PHE A 120 13.81 -3.44 -14.81
C PHE A 120 13.43 -2.42 -13.73
N PHE A 121 12.60 -1.42 -14.08
CA PHE A 121 12.09 -0.49 -13.09
C PHE A 121 11.29 -1.19 -11.98
N LEU A 122 10.37 -2.10 -12.34
CA LEU A 122 9.59 -2.87 -11.37
C LEU A 122 10.46 -3.83 -10.54
N TYR A 123 11.51 -4.40 -11.13
CA TYR A 123 12.48 -5.22 -10.43
C TYR A 123 13.18 -4.42 -9.33
N VAL A 124 13.73 -3.24 -9.66
CA VAL A 124 14.44 -2.40 -8.67
C VAL A 124 13.51 -1.99 -7.53
N GLN A 125 12.25 -1.65 -7.83
CA GLN A 125 11.27 -1.31 -6.78
C GLN A 125 10.99 -2.50 -5.84
N ASN A 126 10.83 -3.71 -6.38
CA ASN A 126 10.65 -4.90 -5.54
C ASN A 126 11.92 -5.30 -4.79
N LEU A 127 13.09 -5.17 -5.41
CA LEU A 127 14.38 -5.48 -4.79
C LEU A 127 14.63 -4.64 -3.55
N LEU A 128 14.34 -3.34 -3.60
CA LEU A 128 14.49 -2.46 -2.42
C LEU A 128 13.66 -2.95 -1.23
N VAL A 129 12.44 -3.44 -1.48
CA VAL A 129 11.56 -3.97 -0.44
C VAL A 129 12.04 -5.33 0.05
N ALA A 130 12.48 -6.20 -0.87
CA ALA A 130 13.08 -7.49 -0.52
C ALA A 130 14.31 -7.31 0.37
N LEU A 131 15.19 -6.37 0.04
CA LEU A 131 16.38 -6.04 0.84
C LEU A 131 15.99 -5.54 2.23
N LEU A 132 15.01 -4.64 2.35
CA LEU A 132 14.56 -4.09 3.63
C LEU A 132 14.08 -5.19 4.59
N ILE A 133 13.40 -6.22 4.06
CA ILE A 133 12.83 -7.32 4.86
C ILE A 133 13.85 -8.43 5.10
N ALA A 134 14.55 -8.87 4.05
CA ALA A 134 15.40 -10.05 4.11
C ALA A 134 16.77 -9.78 4.75
N LEU A 135 17.40 -8.62 4.50
CA LEU A 135 18.75 -8.34 5.00
C LEU A 135 18.86 -8.45 6.53
N PRO A 136 17.98 -7.81 7.33
CA PRO A 136 18.12 -7.88 8.78
C PRO A 136 18.12 -9.32 9.31
N GLN A 137 17.29 -10.18 8.71
CA GLN A 137 17.12 -11.58 9.10
C GLN A 137 18.30 -12.45 8.67
N LEU A 138 18.78 -12.28 7.43
CA LEU A 138 19.95 -13.00 6.92
C LEU A 138 21.23 -12.59 7.66
N VAL A 139 21.42 -11.30 7.95
CA VAL A 139 22.56 -10.83 8.73
C VAL A 139 22.50 -11.39 10.16
N THR A 140 21.32 -11.39 10.78
CA THR A 140 21.15 -12.00 12.12
C THR A 140 21.55 -13.48 12.12
N TYR A 141 21.10 -14.25 11.13
CA TYR A 141 21.47 -15.67 11.01
C TYR A 141 22.99 -15.85 10.87
N GLY A 142 23.61 -15.07 9.98
CA GLY A 142 25.06 -15.15 9.72
C GLY A 142 25.90 -14.83 10.96
N ILE A 143 25.46 -13.85 11.77
CA ILE A 143 26.12 -13.50 13.04
C ILE A 143 25.94 -14.61 14.08
N ARG A 144 24.74 -15.21 14.17
CA ARG A 144 24.45 -16.24 15.19
C ARG A 144 25.06 -17.61 14.92
N THR A 145 25.41 -17.89 13.66
CA THR A 145 25.96 -19.19 13.23
C THR A 145 27.43 -19.11 12.86
N ASP A 146 28.07 -17.94 13.01
CA ASP A 146 29.43 -17.67 12.54
C ASP A 146 29.66 -18.13 11.09
N GLY A 147 28.68 -17.88 10.21
CA GLY A 147 28.59 -18.47 8.87
C GLY A 147 29.76 -18.15 7.91
N GLY A 148 30.69 -17.27 8.30
CA GLY A 148 31.86 -16.89 7.52
C GLY A 148 31.53 -16.08 6.27
N VAL A 149 32.57 -15.73 5.50
CA VAL A 149 32.44 -14.89 4.29
C VAL A 149 31.59 -15.57 3.21
N LEU A 150 31.71 -16.90 3.06
CA LEU A 150 31.00 -17.67 2.04
C LEU A 150 29.47 -17.56 2.20
N TYR A 151 28.97 -17.61 3.44
CA TYR A 151 27.56 -17.41 3.75
C TYR A 151 27.05 -16.07 3.21
N TYR A 152 27.76 -14.97 3.48
CA TYR A 152 27.34 -13.64 3.06
C TYR A 152 27.35 -13.49 1.54
N VAL A 153 28.30 -14.11 0.84
CA VAL A 153 28.31 -14.15 -0.63
C VAL A 153 27.05 -14.83 -1.16
N TYR A 154 26.67 -15.98 -0.58
CA TYR A 154 25.47 -16.71 -0.97
C TYR A 154 24.20 -15.91 -0.65
N ALA A 155 24.14 -15.29 0.52
CA ALA A 155 23.02 -14.47 0.96
C ALA A 155 22.78 -13.29 0.00
N VAL A 156 23.83 -12.57 -0.39
CA VAL A 156 23.73 -11.46 -1.34
C VAL A 156 23.26 -11.97 -2.71
N ALA A 157 23.89 -13.02 -3.24
CA ALA A 157 23.53 -13.57 -4.55
C ALA A 157 22.06 -14.04 -4.60
N ALA A 158 21.59 -14.74 -3.57
CA ALA A 158 20.23 -15.23 -3.51
C ALA A 158 19.22 -14.09 -3.31
N THR A 159 19.52 -13.10 -2.47
CA THR A 159 18.61 -11.97 -2.18
C THR A 159 18.30 -11.13 -3.43
N LEU A 160 19.28 -10.95 -4.33
CA LEU A 160 19.11 -10.22 -5.59
C LEU A 160 18.05 -10.84 -6.51
N LEU A 161 17.76 -12.13 -6.36
CA LEU A 161 16.86 -12.90 -7.22
C LEU A 161 15.50 -13.20 -6.58
N ILE A 162 15.34 -13.00 -5.27
CA ILE A 162 14.04 -13.16 -4.56
C ILE A 162 12.88 -12.50 -5.32
N PRO A 163 13.00 -11.27 -5.87
CA PRO A 163 11.88 -10.61 -6.54
C PRO A 163 11.41 -11.27 -7.84
N PHE A 164 12.18 -12.15 -8.46
CA PHE A 164 11.95 -12.58 -9.85
C PHE A 164 10.65 -13.37 -10.00
N ILE A 165 10.43 -14.37 -9.15
CA ILE A 165 9.21 -15.19 -9.18
C ILE A 165 7.97 -14.37 -8.76
N PRO A 166 7.98 -13.61 -7.64
CA PRO A 166 6.90 -12.70 -7.29
C PRO A 166 6.54 -11.70 -8.38
N LEU A 167 7.54 -11.15 -9.09
CA LEU A 167 7.33 -10.22 -10.19
C LEU A 167 6.64 -10.90 -11.37
N ALA A 168 7.09 -12.10 -11.75
CA ALA A 168 6.47 -12.89 -12.81
C ALA A 168 5.03 -13.29 -12.43
N ALA A 169 4.82 -13.78 -11.20
CA ALA A 169 3.51 -14.18 -10.69
C ALA A 169 2.53 -13.00 -10.58
N GLY A 170 2.96 -11.88 -10.01
CA GLY A 170 2.17 -10.66 -9.97
C GLY A 170 1.86 -10.14 -11.38
N GLY A 171 2.83 -10.19 -12.27
CA GLY A 171 2.67 -9.82 -13.68
C GLY A 171 1.67 -10.69 -14.44
N THR A 172 1.73 -12.02 -14.27
CA THR A 172 0.78 -12.95 -14.90
C THR A 172 -0.62 -12.83 -14.32
N LEU A 173 -0.74 -12.68 -13.00
CA LEU A 173 -2.04 -12.45 -12.36
C LEU A 173 -2.66 -11.14 -12.83
N SER A 174 -1.90 -10.05 -12.82
CA SER A 174 -2.36 -8.76 -13.36
C SER A 174 -2.71 -8.84 -14.84
N PHE A 175 -1.98 -9.65 -15.62
CA PHE A 175 -2.31 -9.93 -17.02
C PHE A 175 -3.65 -10.66 -17.16
N LEU A 176 -3.87 -11.72 -16.39
CA LEU A 176 -5.13 -12.48 -16.39
C LEU A 176 -6.30 -11.59 -15.97
N THR A 177 -6.12 -10.82 -14.90
CA THR A 177 -7.15 -9.87 -14.46
C THR A 177 -7.41 -8.83 -15.54
N GLY A 178 -6.38 -8.31 -16.22
CA GLY A 178 -6.51 -7.36 -17.34
C GLY A 178 -7.27 -7.93 -18.54
N ARG A 179 -7.06 -9.21 -18.88
CA ARG A 179 -7.76 -9.89 -19.98
C ARG A 179 -9.24 -10.15 -19.68
N ILE A 180 -9.56 -10.51 -18.43
CA ILE A 180 -10.95 -10.67 -17.98
C ILE A 180 -11.60 -9.28 -17.98
N SER A 181 -10.93 -8.32 -17.36
CA SER A 181 -11.29 -6.91 -17.22
C SER A 181 -11.62 -6.24 -18.56
N SER A 182 -10.85 -6.48 -19.62
CA SER A 182 -11.11 -5.89 -20.95
C SER A 182 -12.41 -6.35 -21.60
N ARG A 183 -13.04 -7.43 -21.12
CA ARG A 183 -14.34 -7.91 -21.60
C ARG A 183 -15.52 -7.21 -20.92
N PHE A 184 -15.28 -6.54 -19.79
CA PHE A 184 -16.31 -5.89 -19.00
C PHE A 184 -16.25 -4.38 -19.15
N LYS A 185 -17.42 -3.74 -19.04
CA LYS A 185 -17.54 -2.27 -19.02
C LYS A 185 -16.80 -1.63 -17.83
N SER A 186 -16.67 -2.35 -16.72
CA SER A 186 -16.03 -1.94 -15.46
C SER A 186 -14.74 -2.72 -15.19
N SER A 187 -13.85 -2.70 -16.18
CA SER A 187 -12.56 -3.38 -16.20
C SER A 187 -11.78 -3.25 -14.86
N ASN A 188 -11.68 -2.05 -14.29
CA ASN A 188 -10.96 -1.81 -13.04
C ASN A 188 -11.63 -2.41 -11.79
N ALA A 189 -12.96 -2.50 -11.75
CA ALA A 189 -13.68 -3.08 -10.62
C ALA A 189 -13.38 -4.57 -10.46
N VAL A 190 -13.31 -5.30 -11.58
CA VAL A 190 -12.95 -6.73 -11.57
C VAL A 190 -11.52 -6.94 -11.05
N MET A 191 -10.57 -6.12 -11.50
CA MET A 191 -9.18 -6.19 -11.01
C MET A 191 -9.09 -5.93 -9.50
N LEU A 192 -9.87 -4.98 -8.97
CA LEU A 192 -9.93 -4.67 -7.54
C LEU A 192 -10.49 -5.85 -6.73
N VAL A 193 -11.63 -6.42 -7.14
CA VAL A 193 -12.25 -7.55 -6.45
C VAL A 193 -11.29 -8.74 -6.40
N CYS A 194 -10.67 -9.11 -7.53
CA CYS A 194 -9.70 -10.20 -7.56
C CYS A 194 -8.48 -9.94 -6.66
N SER A 195 -7.96 -8.70 -6.67
CA SER A 195 -6.77 -8.36 -5.88
C SER A 195 -7.05 -8.37 -4.38
N PHE A 196 -8.19 -7.81 -3.96
CA PHE A 196 -8.60 -7.84 -2.55
C PHE A 196 -8.98 -9.25 -2.09
N ALA A 197 -9.64 -10.05 -2.93
CA ALA A 197 -9.93 -11.45 -2.62
C ALA A 197 -8.64 -12.26 -2.36
N LEU A 198 -7.61 -12.04 -3.19
CA LEU A 198 -6.31 -12.68 -3.02
C LEU A 198 -5.64 -12.25 -1.70
N ILE A 199 -5.66 -10.95 -1.37
CA ILE A 199 -5.15 -10.45 -0.09
C ILE A 199 -5.89 -11.10 1.08
N ILE A 200 -7.22 -11.12 1.05
CA ILE A 200 -8.05 -11.71 2.10
C ILE A 200 -7.74 -13.20 2.25
N LEU A 201 -7.52 -13.93 1.15
CA LEU A 201 -7.15 -15.34 1.17
C LEU A 201 -5.77 -15.54 1.83
N ILE A 202 -4.78 -14.72 1.49
CA ILE A 202 -3.45 -14.75 2.13
C ILE A 202 -3.58 -14.45 3.63
N MET A 203 -4.37 -13.44 4.00
CA MET A 203 -4.61 -13.11 5.39
C MET A 203 -5.30 -14.26 6.14
N ALA A 204 -6.37 -14.83 5.58
CA ALA A 204 -7.09 -15.97 6.16
C ALA A 204 -6.17 -17.19 6.35
N GLY A 205 -5.32 -17.49 5.35
CA GLY A 205 -4.30 -18.53 5.47
C GLY A 205 -3.28 -18.26 6.58
N SER A 206 -2.89 -16.99 6.75
CA SER A 206 -1.98 -16.56 7.83
C SER A 206 -2.63 -16.74 9.21
N PHE A 207 -3.93 -16.41 9.34
CA PHE A 207 -4.68 -16.59 10.59
C PHE A 207 -4.78 -18.06 11.03
N SER A 208 -4.96 -18.98 10.08
CA SER A 208 -5.00 -20.41 10.36
C SER A 208 -3.65 -20.98 10.83
N LEU A 209 -2.53 -20.36 10.44
CA LEU A 209 -1.18 -20.78 10.85
C LEU A 209 -0.79 -20.26 12.24
N SER A 210 -1.38 -19.15 12.68
CA SER A 210 -1.06 -18.51 13.96
C SER A 210 -1.75 -19.12 15.19
N THR A 211 -2.68 -20.06 15.00
CA THR A 211 -3.31 -20.83 16.09
C THR A 211 -2.47 -22.02 16.57
N VAL A 212 -1.26 -22.17 16.02
CA VAL A 212 -0.31 -23.22 16.35
C VAL A 212 0.47 -22.81 17.60
N SER A 213 0.23 -23.48 18.73
CA SER A 213 0.79 -23.11 20.03
C SER A 213 2.32 -23.24 20.11
N ALA A 214 2.93 -22.46 21.01
CA ALA A 214 4.37 -22.45 21.31
C ALA A 214 4.95 -23.81 21.78
N ALA A 215 4.10 -24.77 22.15
CA ALA A 215 4.49 -26.15 22.45
C ALA A 215 4.99 -26.94 21.22
N GLN A 216 4.96 -26.34 20.03
CA GLN A 216 5.27 -27.02 18.78
C GLN A 216 6.46 -26.36 18.05
N ALA A 217 7.65 -26.28 18.66
CA ALA A 217 8.86 -25.94 17.90
C ALA A 217 9.05 -26.81 16.63
N LYS A 218 8.59 -28.07 16.70
CA LYS A 218 8.51 -28.99 15.55
C LYS A 218 7.50 -28.55 14.48
N SER A 219 6.45 -27.79 14.81
CA SER A 219 5.48 -27.34 13.82
C SER A 219 6.04 -26.25 12.91
N ILE A 220 6.84 -25.31 13.42
CA ILE A 220 7.39 -24.21 12.60
C ILE A 220 8.28 -24.76 11.47
N ILE A 221 9.17 -25.70 11.79
CA ILE A 221 10.01 -26.37 10.79
C ILE A 221 9.13 -27.14 9.81
N SER A 222 8.13 -27.89 10.30
CA SER A 222 7.21 -28.65 9.44
C SER A 222 6.37 -27.78 8.50
N ILE A 223 6.02 -26.55 8.90
CA ILE A 223 5.31 -25.59 8.06
C ILE A 223 6.20 -25.15 6.91
N PHE A 224 7.45 -24.77 7.19
CA PHE A 224 8.37 -24.36 6.13
C PHE A 224 8.79 -25.52 5.23
N ASP A 225 8.88 -26.75 5.74
CA ASP A 225 9.09 -27.95 4.93
C ASP A 225 7.89 -28.20 4.00
N LEU A 226 6.66 -28.05 4.50
CA LEU A 226 5.45 -28.16 3.71
C LEU A 226 5.40 -27.08 2.62
N ILE A 227 5.71 -25.83 2.95
CA ILE A 227 5.82 -24.75 1.96
C ILE A 227 6.93 -25.06 0.96
N GLY A 228 8.10 -25.53 1.40
CA GLY A 228 9.24 -25.87 0.55
C GLY A 228 8.92 -27.00 -0.44
N ARG A 229 8.03 -27.93 -0.07
CA ARG A 229 7.56 -29.01 -0.95
C ARG A 229 6.72 -28.49 -2.13
N TYR A 230 5.88 -27.49 -1.91
CA TYR A 230 5.04 -26.90 -2.98
C TYR A 230 5.71 -25.72 -3.68
N TYR A 231 6.53 -24.97 -2.94
CA TYR A 231 7.28 -23.83 -3.40
C TYR A 231 8.78 -24.13 -3.33
N VAL A 232 9.23 -24.97 -4.28
CA VAL A 232 10.60 -25.46 -4.42
C VAL A 232 11.70 -24.38 -4.28
N PRO A 233 11.53 -23.13 -4.76
CA PRO A 233 12.53 -22.07 -4.55
C PRO A 233 12.88 -21.82 -3.07
N LEU A 234 11.93 -22.01 -2.14
CA LEU A 234 12.20 -21.88 -0.71
C LEU A 234 13.18 -22.96 -0.23
N ASP A 235 12.99 -24.21 -0.68
CA ASP A 235 13.87 -25.32 -0.29
C ASP A 235 15.30 -25.11 -0.80
N PHE A 236 15.45 -24.67 -2.05
CA PHE A 236 16.76 -24.34 -2.61
C PHE A 236 17.42 -23.16 -1.88
N PHE A 237 16.65 -22.11 -1.55
CA PHE A 237 17.15 -20.96 -0.80
C PHE A 237 17.64 -21.36 0.60
N SER A 238 16.83 -22.14 1.33
CA SER A 238 17.17 -22.61 2.68
C SER A 238 18.41 -23.51 2.67
N LYS A 239 18.45 -24.53 1.80
CA LYS A 239 19.59 -25.47 1.71
C LYS A 239 20.87 -24.81 1.21
N ALA A 240 20.76 -23.81 0.34
CA ALA A 240 21.90 -23.02 -0.11
C ALA A 240 22.55 -22.26 1.05
N LEU A 241 21.75 -21.66 1.94
CA LEU A 241 22.25 -20.79 3.01
C LEU A 241 22.62 -21.55 4.28
N VAL A 242 21.76 -22.47 4.75
CA VAL A 242 22.02 -23.28 5.96
C VAL A 242 23.16 -24.27 5.71
N GLY A 243 23.15 -24.94 4.55
CA GLY A 243 24.14 -25.96 4.21
C GLY A 243 25.36 -25.44 3.45
N GLN A 244 25.37 -24.16 3.03
CA GLN A 244 26.41 -23.56 2.18
C GLN A 244 26.73 -24.36 0.90
N LYS A 245 25.72 -25.07 0.37
CA LYS A 245 25.86 -25.95 -0.79
C LYS A 245 25.67 -25.20 -2.10
N LEU A 246 26.74 -25.10 -2.90
CA LEU A 246 26.75 -24.39 -4.18
C LEU A 246 25.67 -24.89 -5.17
N PHE A 247 25.42 -26.19 -5.21
CA PHE A 247 24.42 -26.80 -6.08
C PHE A 247 23.03 -26.19 -5.89
N PHE A 248 22.59 -26.02 -4.64
CA PHE A 248 21.28 -25.45 -4.34
C PHE A 248 21.21 -23.95 -4.66
N LEU A 249 22.32 -23.23 -4.52
CA LEU A 249 22.40 -21.83 -4.95
C LEU A 249 22.23 -21.71 -6.47
N LEU A 250 22.94 -22.53 -7.24
CA LEU A 250 22.83 -22.54 -8.71
C LEU A 250 21.41 -22.95 -9.15
N ALA A 251 20.81 -23.95 -8.51
CA ALA A 251 19.44 -24.37 -8.78
C ALA A 251 18.42 -23.24 -8.51
N PHE A 252 18.60 -22.51 -7.41
CA PHE A 252 17.80 -21.33 -7.08
C PHE A 252 17.95 -20.22 -8.12
N ILE A 253 19.18 -19.90 -8.53
CA ILE A 253 19.47 -18.89 -9.55
C ILE A 253 18.80 -19.25 -10.87
N LEU A 254 19.02 -20.48 -11.34
CA LEU A 254 18.47 -20.97 -12.61
C LEU A 254 16.94 -20.94 -12.63
N THR A 255 16.30 -21.36 -11.53
CA THR A 255 14.85 -21.39 -11.44
C THR A 255 14.25 -19.98 -11.47
N ASN A 256 14.81 -19.03 -10.72
CA ASN A 256 14.34 -17.64 -10.72
C ASN A 256 14.52 -16.98 -12.09
N ILE A 257 15.69 -17.14 -12.71
CA ILE A 257 15.97 -16.58 -14.05
C ILE A 257 15.04 -17.21 -15.09
N ALA A 258 14.86 -18.53 -15.07
CA ALA A 258 13.99 -19.24 -16.01
C ALA A 258 12.53 -18.76 -15.93
N VAL A 259 11.99 -18.60 -14.72
CA VAL A 259 10.61 -18.11 -14.52
C VAL A 259 10.46 -16.67 -15.05
N LEU A 260 11.40 -15.78 -14.75
CA LEU A 260 11.33 -14.40 -15.23
C LEU A 260 11.50 -14.32 -16.75
N ALA A 261 12.41 -15.10 -17.33
CA ALA A 261 12.64 -15.17 -18.77
C ALA A 261 11.40 -15.71 -19.50
N ALA A 262 10.80 -16.79 -18.99
CA ALA A 262 9.56 -17.35 -19.53
C ALA A 262 8.44 -16.30 -19.52
N PHE A 263 8.26 -15.60 -18.41
CA PHE A 263 7.30 -14.49 -18.31
C PHE A 263 7.59 -13.41 -19.36
N ALA A 264 8.82 -12.92 -19.46
CA ALA A 264 9.19 -11.87 -20.40
C ALA A 264 8.92 -12.27 -21.87
N ILE A 265 9.21 -13.51 -22.25
CA ILE A 265 9.01 -14.03 -23.62
C ILE A 265 7.52 -14.20 -23.95
N ILE A 266 6.75 -14.80 -23.04
CA ILE A 266 5.29 -14.98 -23.22
C ILE A 266 4.62 -13.61 -23.32
N PHE A 267 5.04 -12.69 -22.45
CA PHE A 267 4.46 -11.37 -22.36
C PHE A 267 4.83 -10.48 -23.54
N SER A 268 6.08 -10.50 -24.02
CA SER A 268 6.50 -9.68 -25.16
C SER A 268 5.67 -9.93 -26.42
N LYS A 269 5.22 -11.17 -26.63
CA LYS A 269 4.34 -11.55 -27.75
C LYS A 269 2.94 -10.94 -27.64
N SER A 270 2.42 -10.83 -26.42
CA SER A 270 1.04 -10.36 -26.18
C SER A 270 0.95 -8.86 -25.85
N PHE A 271 2.07 -8.23 -25.50
CA PHE A 271 2.17 -6.88 -24.96
C PHE A 271 1.41 -5.81 -25.76
N ARG A 272 1.56 -5.82 -27.09
CA ARG A 272 0.90 -4.85 -27.99
C ARG A 272 -0.62 -5.06 -28.05
N SER A 273 -1.05 -6.31 -28.23
CA SER A 273 -2.48 -6.65 -28.37
C SER A 273 -3.27 -6.27 -27.12
N ILE A 274 -2.69 -6.49 -25.94
CA ILE A 274 -3.33 -6.20 -24.66
C ILE A 274 -3.43 -4.70 -24.42
N ASN A 275 -2.31 -3.99 -24.56
CA ASN A 275 -2.31 -2.55 -24.30
C ASN A 275 -3.22 -1.81 -25.30
N ALA A 276 -3.29 -2.26 -26.56
CA ALA A 276 -4.25 -1.73 -27.51
C ALA A 276 -5.71 -1.94 -27.02
N LYS A 277 -6.08 -3.17 -26.65
CA LYS A 277 -7.45 -3.49 -26.16
C LYS A 277 -7.81 -2.82 -24.84
N MET A 278 -6.85 -2.58 -23.96
CA MET A 278 -7.07 -1.91 -22.68
C MET A 278 -7.14 -0.39 -22.82
N ASN A 279 -6.48 0.19 -23.81
CA ASN A 279 -6.57 1.62 -24.13
C ASN A 279 -7.76 1.96 -25.05
N GLU A 280 -8.28 0.99 -25.81
CA GLU A 280 -9.52 1.14 -26.55
C GLU A 280 -10.68 1.44 -25.59
N ARG A 281 -11.20 2.67 -25.65
CA ARG A 281 -12.41 3.03 -24.91
C ARG A 281 -13.57 2.21 -25.45
N TYR A 282 -14.25 1.49 -24.57
CA TYR A 282 -15.48 0.76 -24.90
C TYR A 282 -16.44 1.69 -25.65
N LYS A 283 -16.69 1.35 -26.92
CA LYS A 283 -17.63 2.07 -27.78
C LYS A 283 -18.94 1.29 -27.78
N ALA A 284 -20.01 1.88 -27.26
CA ALA A 284 -21.33 1.25 -27.32
C ALA A 284 -21.73 1.12 -28.80
N ALA A 285 -21.94 -0.12 -29.27
CA ALA A 285 -22.25 -0.40 -30.67
C ALA A 285 -23.52 0.32 -31.16
N ASN A 286 -24.47 0.57 -30.26
CA ASN A 286 -25.74 1.26 -30.53
C ASN A 286 -25.89 2.51 -29.64
N PHE A 287 -24.97 3.47 -29.76
CA PHE A 287 -25.13 4.75 -29.05
C PHE A 287 -26.35 5.50 -29.60
N LYS A 288 -27.40 5.61 -28.79
CA LYS A 288 -28.55 6.48 -29.07
C LYS A 288 -28.41 7.76 -28.27
N LEU A 289 -28.53 8.91 -28.94
CA LEU A 289 -28.65 10.20 -28.28
C LEU A 289 -29.91 10.17 -27.41
N THR A 290 -29.72 10.22 -26.09
CA THR A 290 -30.80 10.28 -25.10
C THR A 290 -30.80 11.66 -24.47
N ALA A 291 -31.94 12.08 -23.91
CA ALA A 291 -32.05 13.34 -23.21
C ALA A 291 -30.95 13.48 -22.15
N LEU A 292 -30.24 14.60 -22.18
CA LEU A 292 -29.19 14.91 -21.21
C LEU A 292 -29.83 15.00 -19.82
N LYS A 293 -29.44 14.10 -18.91
CA LYS A 293 -29.88 14.15 -17.51
C LYS A 293 -29.23 15.35 -16.84
N THR A 294 -30.05 16.31 -16.40
CA THR A 294 -29.59 17.46 -15.62
C THR A 294 -29.39 17.05 -14.16
N ALA A 295 -28.36 17.59 -13.53
CA ALA A 295 -28.06 17.40 -12.12
C ALA A 295 -27.55 18.72 -11.53
N THR A 296 -27.75 18.93 -10.23
CA THR A 296 -27.17 20.08 -9.53
C THR A 296 -25.64 20.02 -9.58
N PRO A 297 -24.92 21.16 -9.55
CA PRO A 297 -23.45 21.18 -9.61
C PRO A 297 -22.79 20.29 -8.56
N ALA A 298 -23.29 20.30 -7.31
CA ALA A 298 -22.78 19.46 -6.23
C ALA A 298 -22.94 17.96 -6.54
N LYS A 299 -24.12 17.53 -7.03
CA LYS A 299 -24.38 16.13 -7.39
C LYS A 299 -23.55 15.71 -8.60
N ALA A 300 -23.43 16.57 -9.60
CA ALA A 300 -22.62 16.31 -10.79
C ALA A 300 -21.15 16.12 -10.43
N LEU A 301 -20.60 17.00 -9.58
CA LEU A 301 -19.23 16.88 -9.08
C LEU A 301 -19.03 15.64 -8.22
N PHE A 302 -19.94 15.33 -7.30
CA PHE A 302 -19.84 14.11 -6.50
C PHE A 302 -19.87 12.83 -7.38
N ILE A 303 -20.76 12.77 -8.38
CA ILE A 303 -20.81 11.66 -9.33
C ILE A 303 -19.53 11.61 -10.18
N LYS A 304 -18.98 12.75 -10.58
CA LYS A 304 -17.69 12.85 -11.28
C LYS A 304 -16.59 12.24 -10.42
N GLU A 305 -16.48 12.63 -9.15
CA GLU A 305 -15.48 12.11 -8.21
C GLU A 305 -15.64 10.60 -8.00
N LEU A 306 -16.87 10.11 -7.82
CA LEU A 306 -17.14 8.69 -7.61
C LEU A 306 -16.79 7.84 -8.84
N ARG A 307 -17.17 8.30 -10.04
CA ARG A 307 -16.77 7.62 -11.29
C ARG A 307 -15.25 7.68 -11.49
N GLY A 308 -14.64 8.84 -11.22
CA GLY A 308 -13.20 9.04 -11.27
C GLY A 308 -12.45 8.05 -10.38
N TYR A 309 -12.88 7.92 -9.12
CA TYR A 309 -12.33 6.99 -8.14
C TYR A 309 -12.34 5.54 -8.65
N PHE A 310 -13.52 4.99 -8.98
CA PHE A 310 -13.65 3.60 -9.41
C PHE A 310 -13.10 3.32 -10.82
N SER A 311 -12.85 4.38 -11.61
CA SER A 311 -12.15 4.27 -12.89
C SER A 311 -10.64 4.13 -12.76
N SER A 312 -10.05 4.20 -11.56
CA SER A 312 -8.62 3.97 -11.35
C SER A 312 -8.39 2.83 -10.37
N TYR A 313 -7.85 1.71 -10.88
CA TYR A 313 -7.46 0.57 -10.04
C TYR A 313 -6.50 0.98 -8.91
N ILE A 314 -5.44 1.72 -9.25
CA ILE A 314 -4.41 2.13 -8.28
C ILE A 314 -5.00 2.99 -7.18
N TYR A 315 -5.89 3.91 -7.57
CA TYR A 315 -6.47 4.87 -6.65
C TYR A 315 -7.26 4.14 -5.58
N VAL A 316 -8.20 3.28 -6.01
CA VAL A 316 -9.00 2.49 -5.07
C VAL A 316 -8.13 1.52 -4.28
N PHE A 317 -7.22 0.79 -4.93
CA PHE A 317 -6.41 -0.21 -4.23
C PHE A 317 -5.56 0.41 -3.13
N ASN A 318 -4.98 1.58 -3.36
CA ASN A 318 -4.15 2.25 -2.36
C ASN A 318 -4.96 2.85 -1.21
N THR A 319 -6.09 3.50 -1.51
CA THR A 319 -6.82 4.25 -0.47
C THR A 319 -7.91 3.42 0.20
N PHE A 320 -8.45 2.38 -0.43
CA PHE A 320 -9.50 1.54 0.14
C PHE A 320 -8.98 0.38 0.98
N PHE A 321 -7.68 0.09 0.95
CA PHE A 321 -7.07 -1.02 1.68
C PHE A 321 -7.37 -0.96 3.20
N GLY A 322 -7.31 0.23 3.81
CA GLY A 322 -7.65 0.43 5.22
C GLY A 322 -9.06 -0.03 5.57
N MET A 323 -10.04 0.26 4.71
CA MET A 323 -11.43 -0.17 4.88
C MET A 323 -11.59 -1.69 4.76
N VAL A 324 -10.87 -2.33 3.84
CA VAL A 324 -10.87 -3.80 3.71
C VAL A 324 -10.32 -4.45 4.98
N MET A 325 -9.20 -3.94 5.50
CA MET A 325 -8.61 -4.41 6.76
C MET A 325 -9.57 -4.26 7.95
N MET A 326 -10.25 -3.10 8.04
CA MET A 326 -11.25 -2.84 9.08
C MET A 326 -12.38 -3.85 9.04
N THR A 327 -12.90 -4.15 7.85
CA THR A 327 -13.98 -5.14 7.68
C THR A 327 -13.52 -6.55 8.02
N VAL A 328 -12.34 -6.97 7.55
CA VAL A 328 -11.79 -8.30 7.88
C VAL A 328 -11.64 -8.47 9.39
N LEU A 329 -11.15 -7.46 10.09
CA LEU A 329 -11.00 -7.50 11.55
C LEU A 329 -12.36 -7.46 12.28
N ALA A 330 -13.30 -6.62 11.85
CA ALA A 330 -14.61 -6.54 12.48
C ALA A 330 -15.36 -7.87 12.39
N PHE A 331 -15.33 -8.53 11.22
CA PHE A 331 -15.98 -9.82 11.01
C PHE A 331 -15.18 -11.01 11.53
N SER A 332 -13.88 -10.88 11.80
CA SER A 332 -13.11 -11.95 12.44
C SER A 332 -13.50 -12.14 13.90
N LEU A 333 -13.89 -11.06 14.61
CA LEU A 333 -14.33 -11.09 16.01
C LEU A 333 -15.47 -12.10 16.28
N PRO A 334 -16.62 -12.04 15.58
CA PRO A 334 -17.68 -13.02 15.79
C PRO A 334 -17.35 -14.42 15.27
N VAL A 335 -16.46 -14.56 14.27
CA VAL A 335 -16.14 -15.86 13.65
C VAL A 335 -15.15 -16.67 14.47
N PHE A 336 -14.08 -16.03 14.97
CA PHE A 336 -12.99 -16.71 15.67
C PHE A 336 -13.05 -16.54 17.20
N GLY A 337 -13.85 -15.59 17.68
CA GLY A 337 -13.92 -15.22 19.09
C GLY A 337 -12.85 -14.18 19.48
N THR A 338 -13.17 -13.39 20.49
CA THR A 338 -12.32 -12.31 21.02
C THR A 338 -11.00 -12.84 21.55
N ASP A 339 -11.02 -13.97 22.26
CA ASP A 339 -9.84 -14.51 22.93
C ASP A 339 -8.77 -14.95 21.94
N LYS A 340 -9.16 -15.61 20.85
CA LYS A 340 -8.22 -16.00 19.79
C LYS A 340 -7.57 -14.78 19.17
N ILE A 341 -8.35 -13.74 18.86
CA ILE A 341 -7.81 -12.50 18.27
C ILE A 341 -6.88 -11.79 19.25
N MET A 342 -7.18 -11.79 20.55
CA MET A 342 -6.30 -11.20 21.56
C MET A 342 -5.00 -11.98 21.74
N THR A 343 -5.05 -13.31 21.69
CA THR A 343 -3.82 -14.13 21.69
C THR A 343 -2.95 -13.85 20.46
N LEU A 344 -3.56 -13.56 19.31
CA LEU A 344 -2.85 -13.21 18.08
C LEU A 344 -2.21 -11.82 18.11
N LEU A 345 -2.80 -10.89 18.86
CA LEU A 345 -2.25 -9.55 19.04
C LEU A 345 -1.17 -9.50 20.14
N GLU A 346 -0.85 -10.64 20.76
CA GLU A 346 0.16 -10.79 21.83
C GLU A 346 -0.03 -9.83 23.02
N VAL A 347 -1.27 -9.39 23.26
CA VAL A 347 -1.56 -8.45 24.35
C VAL A 347 -1.88 -9.22 25.63
N SER A 348 -0.94 -9.17 26.57
CA SER A 348 -1.14 -9.66 27.94
C SER A 348 -2.16 -8.79 28.68
N GLY A 349 -3.18 -9.41 29.32
CA GLY A 349 -4.27 -8.70 30.01
C GLY A 349 -5.54 -8.48 29.18
N ALA A 350 -5.95 -9.51 28.41
CA ALA A 350 -6.86 -9.47 27.26
C ALA A 350 -8.24 -8.82 27.45
N GLY A 351 -8.78 -8.68 28.66
CA GLY A 351 -10.13 -8.14 28.86
C GLY A 351 -10.21 -6.60 28.83
N ALA A 352 -9.32 -5.92 29.55
CA ALA A 352 -9.44 -4.48 29.80
C ALA A 352 -8.96 -3.61 28.62
N TYR A 353 -8.07 -4.13 27.77
CA TYR A 353 -7.44 -3.38 26.68
C TYR A 353 -8.06 -3.63 25.30
N ILE A 354 -9.03 -4.54 25.18
CA ILE A 354 -9.62 -4.92 23.89
C ILE A 354 -10.26 -3.73 23.18
N LEU A 355 -11.03 -2.91 23.91
CA LEU A 355 -11.70 -1.74 23.37
C LEU A 355 -10.69 -0.64 22.95
N PRO A 356 -9.69 -0.27 23.77
CA PRO A 356 -8.59 0.59 23.34
C PRO A 356 -7.89 0.14 22.06
N ILE A 357 -7.54 -1.14 21.95
CA ILE A 357 -6.83 -1.69 20.80
C ILE A 357 -7.69 -1.65 19.55
N ILE A 358 -8.96 -2.04 19.65
CA ILE A 358 -9.87 -2.00 18.50
C ILE A 358 -10.12 -0.55 18.06
N THR A 359 -10.23 0.39 19.00
CA THR A 359 -10.33 1.82 18.68
C THR A 359 -9.11 2.34 17.95
N LEU A 360 -7.91 1.95 18.40
CA LEU A 360 -6.66 2.26 17.71
C LEU A 360 -6.65 1.71 16.29
N ILE A 361 -7.01 0.44 16.11
CA ILE A 361 -7.00 -0.22 14.80
C ILE A 361 -8.01 0.45 13.85
N PHE A 362 -9.20 0.79 14.32
CA PHE A 362 -10.19 1.53 13.53
C PHE A 362 -9.66 2.90 13.11
N ALA A 363 -9.09 3.67 14.04
CA ALA A 363 -8.48 4.96 13.73
C ALA A 363 -7.35 4.82 12.70
N PHE A 364 -6.50 3.80 12.84
CA PHE A 364 -5.44 3.47 11.88
C PHE A 364 -5.99 3.14 10.49
N CYS A 365 -6.99 2.25 10.41
CA CYS A 365 -7.65 1.89 9.15
C CYS A 365 -8.27 3.11 8.44
N ILE A 366 -8.90 4.01 9.20
CA ILE A 366 -9.48 5.27 8.67
C ILE A 366 -8.38 6.20 8.16
N ILE A 367 -7.29 6.36 8.89
CA ILE A 367 -6.14 7.20 8.49
C ILE A 367 -5.37 6.64 7.30
N MET A 368 -5.41 5.34 7.07
CA MET A 368 -4.89 4.74 5.85
C MET A 368 -5.80 4.96 4.63
N THR A 369 -7.02 5.47 4.83
CA THR A 369 -7.98 5.79 3.76
C THR A 369 -8.12 7.30 3.57
N VAL A 370 -7.24 7.87 2.74
CA VAL A 370 -7.25 9.32 2.45
C VAL A 370 -7.27 9.63 0.95
N PRO A 371 -8.39 9.37 0.23
CA PRO A 371 -8.52 9.75 -1.18
C PRO A 371 -8.26 11.24 -1.44
N THR A 372 -8.68 12.10 -0.51
CA THR A 372 -8.53 13.56 -0.59
C THR A 372 -7.07 14.03 -0.67
N ALA A 373 -6.11 13.25 -0.19
CA ALA A 373 -4.69 13.56 -0.27
C ALA A 373 -4.12 13.53 -1.70
N SER A 374 -4.89 13.04 -2.68
CA SER A 374 -4.46 12.99 -4.09
C SER A 374 -5.51 13.56 -5.06
N SER A 375 -6.69 13.94 -4.58
CA SER A 375 -7.87 14.20 -5.41
C SER A 375 -7.80 15.46 -6.25
N VAL A 376 -7.10 16.52 -5.82
CA VAL A 376 -6.87 17.72 -6.65
C VAL A 376 -5.74 17.45 -7.64
N SER A 377 -4.69 16.75 -7.20
CA SER A 377 -3.55 16.39 -8.05
C SER A 377 -3.94 15.45 -9.20
N LEU A 378 -4.92 14.57 -8.99
CA LEU A 378 -5.46 13.67 -10.01
C LEU A 378 -6.24 14.41 -11.11
N GLU A 379 -6.69 15.64 -10.89
CA GLU A 379 -7.29 16.46 -11.95
C GLU A 379 -6.25 16.81 -13.03
N GLY A 380 -4.97 16.99 -12.65
CA GLY A 380 -3.86 17.22 -13.56
C GLY A 380 -4.18 18.21 -14.69
N LYS A 381 -4.11 17.74 -15.94
CA LYS A 381 -4.36 18.55 -17.15
C LYS A 381 -5.83 18.97 -17.33
N SER A 382 -6.78 18.39 -16.62
CA SER A 382 -8.20 18.79 -16.69
C SER A 382 -8.61 19.76 -15.58
N LEU A 383 -7.70 20.18 -14.70
CA LEU A 383 -8.00 21.12 -13.62
C LEU A 383 -8.61 22.43 -14.14
N TRP A 384 -8.14 22.92 -15.30
CA TRP A 384 -8.67 24.13 -15.91
C TRP A 384 -10.19 24.07 -16.13
N ILE A 385 -10.75 22.90 -16.47
CA ILE A 385 -12.21 22.75 -16.68
C ILE A 385 -12.95 23.10 -15.39
N LEU A 386 -12.46 22.67 -14.23
CA LEU A 386 -13.05 23.03 -12.94
C LEU A 386 -12.88 24.52 -12.62
N LYS A 387 -11.72 25.11 -12.96
CA LYS A 387 -11.45 26.53 -12.70
C LYS A 387 -12.29 27.47 -13.56
N PHE A 388 -12.57 27.10 -14.81
CA PHE A 388 -13.39 27.90 -15.74
C PHE A 388 -14.88 27.60 -15.62
N SER A 389 -15.28 26.54 -14.90
CA SER A 389 -16.68 26.27 -14.65
C SER A 389 -17.27 27.32 -13.70
N PRO A 390 -18.52 27.79 -13.93
CA PRO A 390 -19.20 28.74 -13.05
C PRO A 390 -19.70 28.04 -11.78
N ILE A 391 -18.78 27.48 -10.99
CA ILE A 391 -19.06 26.70 -9.79
C ILE A 391 -18.19 27.25 -8.66
N ASP A 392 -18.78 27.44 -7.50
CA ASP A 392 -18.05 27.86 -6.31
C ASP A 392 -17.01 26.81 -5.87
N VAL A 393 -15.82 27.28 -5.46
CA VAL A 393 -14.68 26.43 -5.06
C VAL A 393 -15.04 25.54 -3.88
N LEU A 394 -15.86 26.01 -2.93
CA LEU A 394 -16.30 25.16 -1.82
C LEU A 394 -17.18 24.00 -2.27
N THR A 395 -17.89 24.14 -3.39
CA THR A 395 -18.66 23.02 -3.96
C THR A 395 -17.70 21.93 -4.47
N VAL A 396 -16.56 22.31 -5.06
CA VAL A 396 -15.49 21.38 -5.47
C VAL A 396 -14.83 20.71 -4.25
N PHE A 397 -14.58 21.47 -3.18
CA PHE A 397 -14.02 20.89 -1.96
C PHE A 397 -14.99 19.93 -1.30
N ARG A 398 -16.28 20.30 -1.21
CA ARG A 398 -17.34 19.45 -0.67
C ARG A 398 -17.46 18.15 -1.45
N SER A 399 -17.44 18.17 -2.79
CA SER A 399 -17.54 16.93 -3.57
C SER A 399 -16.38 15.97 -3.29
N LYS A 400 -15.17 16.49 -3.12
CA LYS A 400 -13.97 15.70 -2.80
C LYS A 400 -14.01 15.14 -1.36
N ILE A 401 -14.46 15.94 -0.39
CA ILE A 401 -14.68 15.50 0.99
C ILE A 401 -15.79 14.43 1.05
N SER A 402 -16.90 14.66 0.36
CA SER A 402 -18.03 13.72 0.30
C SER A 402 -17.63 12.37 -0.28
N LEU A 403 -16.74 12.32 -1.28
CA LEU A 403 -16.21 11.05 -1.78
C LEU A 403 -15.52 10.25 -0.68
N ASN A 404 -14.62 10.89 0.08
CA ASN A 404 -13.91 10.23 1.18
C ASN A 404 -14.90 9.71 2.23
N LEU A 405 -15.81 10.58 2.71
CA LEU A 405 -16.82 10.20 3.70
C LEU A 405 -17.76 9.08 3.19
N ALA A 406 -18.16 9.09 1.92
CA ALA A 406 -18.99 8.05 1.33
C ALA A 406 -18.30 6.68 1.26
N LEU A 407 -16.97 6.64 1.23
CA LEU A 407 -16.19 5.41 1.28
C LEU A 407 -16.03 4.89 2.71
N ILE A 408 -15.87 5.79 3.68
CA ILE A 408 -15.58 5.44 5.09
C ILE A 408 -16.84 5.18 5.89
N ILE A 409 -17.79 6.13 5.91
CA ILE A 409 -18.91 6.12 6.86
C ILE A 409 -19.78 4.84 6.75
N PRO A 410 -20.20 4.38 5.55
CA PRO A 410 -21.06 3.19 5.48
C PRO A 410 -20.39 1.95 6.07
N LEU A 411 -19.10 1.74 5.76
CA LEU A 411 -18.34 0.61 6.28
C LEU A 411 -18.00 0.78 7.76
N LEU A 412 -17.70 2.01 8.20
CA LEU A 412 -17.47 2.31 9.60
C LEU A 412 -18.70 1.95 10.44
N VAL A 413 -19.90 2.37 10.02
CA VAL A 413 -21.14 2.08 10.75
C VAL A 413 -21.41 0.57 10.81
N ILE A 414 -21.27 -0.14 9.69
CA ILE A 414 -21.47 -1.60 9.67
C ILE A 414 -20.45 -2.29 10.58
N ASN A 415 -19.17 -1.99 10.41
CA ASN A 415 -18.09 -2.63 11.17
C ASN A 415 -18.14 -2.26 12.66
N SER A 416 -18.54 -1.03 13.00
CA SER A 416 -18.68 -0.61 14.39
C SER A 416 -19.83 -1.33 15.10
N ILE A 417 -20.95 -1.58 14.40
CA ILE A 417 -22.06 -2.36 14.94
C ILE A 417 -21.64 -3.80 15.19
N VAL A 418 -20.94 -4.43 14.24
CA VAL A 418 -20.41 -5.78 14.40
C VAL A 418 -19.49 -5.85 15.63
N CYS A 419 -18.53 -4.94 15.75
CA CYS A 419 -17.66 -4.85 16.92
C CYS A 419 -18.44 -4.61 18.23
N ALA A 420 -19.46 -3.75 18.22
CA ALA A 420 -20.25 -3.45 19.41
C ALA A 420 -20.97 -4.69 19.94
N ILE A 421 -21.54 -5.49 19.04
CA ILE A 421 -22.21 -6.75 19.38
C ILE A 421 -21.19 -7.78 19.87
N SER A 422 -20.09 -7.98 19.14
CA SER A 422 -19.08 -8.99 19.47
C SER A 422 -18.31 -8.72 20.76
N LEU A 423 -18.14 -7.45 21.15
CA LEU A 423 -17.45 -7.07 22.38
C LEU A 423 -18.40 -6.75 23.55
N HIS A 424 -19.71 -6.89 23.36
CA HIS A 424 -20.72 -6.51 24.36
C HIS A 424 -20.56 -5.07 24.88
N MET A 425 -20.32 -4.11 23.98
CA MET A 425 -20.14 -2.71 24.35
C MET A 425 -21.42 -2.11 24.94
N ASN A 426 -21.30 -1.37 26.05
CA ASN A 426 -22.42 -0.55 26.55
C ASN A 426 -22.65 0.66 25.63
N SER A 427 -23.86 1.22 25.61
CA SER A 427 -24.27 2.37 24.79
C SER A 427 -23.31 3.55 24.87
N VAL A 428 -22.79 3.87 26.06
CA VAL A 428 -21.82 4.97 26.24
C VAL A 428 -20.46 4.65 25.61
N GLN A 429 -19.98 3.41 25.73
CA GLN A 429 -18.74 2.96 25.11
C GLN A 429 -18.86 2.98 23.58
N TYR A 430 -19.97 2.47 23.06
CA TYR A 430 -20.26 2.50 21.63
C TYR A 430 -20.32 3.93 21.08
N LEU A 431 -20.99 4.84 21.79
CA LEU A 431 -21.09 6.24 21.37
C LEU A 431 -19.72 6.93 21.36
N ALA A 432 -18.89 6.72 22.38
CA ALA A 432 -17.52 7.26 22.41
C ALA A 432 -16.65 6.69 21.28
N PHE A 433 -16.73 5.39 21.04
CA PHE A 433 -16.01 4.70 19.95
C PHE A 433 -16.43 5.20 18.57
N LEU A 434 -17.74 5.26 18.31
CA LEU A 434 -18.29 5.71 17.03
C LEU A 434 -18.01 7.20 16.78
N ALA A 435 -18.19 8.06 17.79
CA ALA A 435 -17.92 9.49 17.67
C ALA A 435 -16.45 9.76 17.36
N THR A 436 -15.52 9.10 18.07
CA THR A 436 -14.09 9.23 17.83
C THR A 436 -13.73 8.78 16.40
N SER A 437 -14.25 7.62 15.97
CA SER A 437 -13.98 7.08 14.63
C SER A 437 -14.54 7.96 13.52
N LEU A 438 -15.76 8.50 13.68
CA LEU A 438 -16.36 9.44 12.73
C LEU A 438 -15.53 10.72 12.61
N LEU A 439 -15.04 11.26 13.73
CA LEU A 439 -14.21 12.46 13.72
C LEU A 439 -12.85 12.24 13.06
N TYR A 440 -12.28 11.03 13.15
CA TYR A 440 -11.13 10.65 12.33
C TYR A 440 -11.47 10.62 10.84
N ALA A 441 -12.66 10.16 10.44
CA ALA A 441 -13.06 10.16 9.03
C ALA A 441 -13.18 11.59 8.46
N PHE A 442 -13.69 12.54 9.25
CA PHE A 442 -13.67 13.96 8.88
C PHE A 442 -12.25 14.52 8.85
N TYR A 443 -11.43 14.18 9.85
CA TYR A 443 -10.07 14.66 9.97
C TYR A 443 -9.25 14.27 8.74
N THR A 444 -9.32 13.00 8.32
CA THR A 444 -8.60 12.52 7.13
C THR A 444 -9.08 13.21 5.86
N ALA A 445 -10.40 13.38 5.71
CA ALA A 445 -10.97 14.07 4.56
C ALA A 445 -10.48 15.52 4.44
N LEU A 446 -10.55 16.29 5.53
CA LEU A 446 -10.20 17.71 5.56
C LEU A 446 -8.68 17.93 5.48
N SER A 447 -7.90 17.24 6.33
CA SER A 447 -6.44 17.37 6.35
C SER A 447 -5.82 16.92 5.04
N GLY A 448 -6.27 15.79 4.48
CA GLY A 448 -5.81 15.29 3.19
C GLY A 448 -6.04 16.29 2.06
N LEU A 449 -7.23 16.90 1.99
CA LEU A 449 -7.52 17.90 0.95
C LEU A 449 -6.65 19.15 1.11
N LEU A 450 -6.52 19.66 2.34
CA LEU A 450 -5.71 20.85 2.61
C LEU A 450 -4.23 20.61 2.27
N ILE A 451 -3.68 19.46 2.67
CA ILE A 451 -2.31 19.05 2.34
C ILE A 451 -2.13 18.90 0.83
N ASN A 452 -3.15 18.41 0.11
CA ASN A 452 -3.08 18.30 -1.35
C ASN A 452 -3.06 19.65 -2.07
N LEU A 453 -3.70 20.67 -1.51
CA LEU A 453 -3.61 22.05 -2.00
C LEU A 453 -2.24 22.68 -1.73
N TYR A 454 -1.57 22.33 -0.62
CA TYR A 454 -0.21 22.80 -0.32
C TYR A 454 0.87 22.10 -1.15
N PHE A 455 0.70 20.81 -1.46
CA PHE A 455 1.68 20.00 -2.20
C PHE A 455 1.07 19.35 -3.46
N PRO A 456 0.51 20.15 -4.38
CA PRO A 456 -0.14 19.64 -5.58
C PRO A 456 0.87 18.97 -6.50
N LYS A 457 0.46 17.84 -7.10
CA LYS A 457 1.23 17.13 -8.13
C LYS A 457 0.38 16.99 -9.39
N LEU A 458 0.28 18.07 -10.17
CA LEU A 458 -0.52 18.12 -11.41
C LEU A 458 0.20 17.50 -12.63
N ASP A 459 1.53 17.57 -12.66
CA ASP A 459 2.35 16.95 -13.70
C ASP A 459 2.77 15.53 -13.32
N TRP A 460 2.05 14.54 -13.87
CA TRP A 460 2.32 13.13 -13.65
C TRP A 460 2.15 12.30 -14.93
N ALA A 461 3.03 11.30 -15.09
CA ALA A 461 3.00 10.31 -16.16
C ALA A 461 2.10 9.11 -15.77
N THR A 462 2.18 8.66 -14.53
CA THR A 462 1.35 7.57 -13.99
C THR A 462 0.60 8.01 -12.74
N GLN A 463 -0.59 7.45 -12.53
CA GLN A 463 -1.39 7.73 -11.33
C GLN A 463 -0.71 7.24 -10.04
N VAL A 464 0.20 6.24 -10.11
CA VAL A 464 1.00 5.78 -8.96
C VAL A 464 1.80 6.91 -8.34
N VAL A 465 2.36 7.80 -9.17
CA VAL A 465 3.15 8.94 -8.68
C VAL A 465 2.31 9.88 -7.82
N VAL A 466 1.04 10.07 -8.17
CA VAL A 466 0.15 10.98 -7.45
C VAL A 466 -0.43 10.33 -6.20
N VAL A 467 -0.91 9.10 -6.33
CA VAL A 467 -1.66 8.41 -5.27
C VAL A 467 -0.76 7.82 -4.19
N LYS A 468 0.50 7.48 -4.49
CA LYS A 468 1.38 6.80 -3.51
C LYS A 468 2.69 7.53 -3.23
N GLN A 469 3.30 8.13 -4.26
CA GLN A 469 4.64 8.70 -4.17
C GLN A 469 4.65 10.23 -4.06
N SER A 470 3.48 10.87 -4.01
CA SER A 470 3.40 12.32 -3.92
C SER A 470 3.68 12.77 -2.49
N MET A 471 4.33 13.92 -2.36
CA MET A 471 4.55 14.53 -1.04
C MET A 471 3.25 14.78 -0.30
N SER A 472 2.18 15.11 -1.03
CA SER A 472 0.85 15.29 -0.44
C SER A 472 0.39 14.04 0.31
N VAL A 473 0.49 12.86 -0.32
CA VAL A 473 0.07 11.60 0.30
C VAL A 473 0.98 11.25 1.48
N ILE A 474 2.31 11.37 1.33
CA ILE A 474 3.25 11.08 2.40
C ILE A 474 2.99 11.97 3.63
N VAL A 475 2.84 13.28 3.43
CA VAL A 475 2.57 14.25 4.51
C VAL A 475 1.20 14.00 5.13
N ALA A 476 0.18 13.68 4.35
CA ALA A 476 -1.15 13.34 4.87
C ALA A 476 -1.12 12.07 5.74
N MET A 477 -0.40 11.03 5.30
CA MET A 477 -0.24 9.81 6.09
C MET A 477 0.54 10.08 7.38
N MET A 478 1.63 10.84 7.34
CA MET A 478 2.39 11.19 8.54
C MET A 478 1.58 12.06 9.51
N ALA A 479 0.84 13.05 9.02
CA ALA A 479 -0.06 13.85 9.84
C ALA A 479 -1.18 13.00 10.45
N GLY A 480 -1.68 12.01 9.71
CA GLY A 480 -2.59 10.99 10.22
C GLY A 480 -1.99 10.16 11.36
N MET A 481 -0.81 9.59 11.13
CA MET A 481 -0.11 8.81 12.17
C MET A 481 0.16 9.65 13.41
N GLY A 482 0.54 10.92 13.27
CA GLY A 482 0.69 11.85 14.40
C GLY A 482 -0.61 12.06 15.17
N ALA A 483 -1.74 12.17 14.48
CA ALA A 483 -3.06 12.33 15.11
C ALA A 483 -3.49 11.10 15.94
N ILE A 484 -3.00 9.90 15.60
CA ILE A 484 -3.19 8.68 16.42
C ILE A 484 -2.15 8.60 17.54
N ALA A 485 -0.88 8.86 17.22
CA ALA A 485 0.23 8.66 18.15
C ALA A 485 0.09 9.55 19.39
N VAL A 486 -0.37 10.80 19.24
CA VAL A 486 -0.53 11.72 20.37
C VAL A 486 -1.52 11.18 21.42
N PRO A 487 -2.77 10.80 21.08
CA PRO A 487 -3.67 10.12 22.00
C PRO A 487 -3.08 8.85 22.63
N VAL A 488 -2.35 8.03 21.86
CA VAL A 488 -1.75 6.79 22.39
C VAL A 488 -0.71 7.10 23.47
N ILE A 489 0.19 8.04 23.19
CA ILE A 489 1.23 8.47 24.15
C ILE A 489 0.56 9.04 25.41
N LEU A 490 -0.47 9.88 25.26
CA LEU A 490 -1.23 10.42 26.39
C LEU A 490 -1.93 9.33 27.20
N PHE A 491 -2.52 8.32 26.55
CA PHE A 491 -3.17 7.21 27.23
C PHE A 491 -2.18 6.39 28.07
N VAL A 492 -1.01 6.08 27.50
CA VAL A 492 0.04 5.29 28.18
C VAL A 492 0.68 6.06 29.34
N THR A 493 0.87 7.37 29.19
CA THR A 493 1.53 8.22 30.21
C THR A 493 0.59 8.63 31.33
N LEU A 494 -0.63 9.07 31.01
CA LEU A 494 -1.60 9.57 31.99
C LEU A 494 -2.37 8.44 32.69
N LYS A 495 -2.46 7.25 32.06
CA LYS A 495 -3.21 6.08 32.56
C LYS A 495 -4.59 6.46 33.12
N PRO A 496 -5.47 7.03 32.28
CA PRO A 496 -6.74 7.60 32.74
C PRO A 496 -7.62 6.54 33.39
N ALA A 497 -8.31 6.91 34.49
CA ALA A 497 -9.18 6.01 35.24
C ALA A 497 -10.35 5.45 34.42
N SER A 498 -10.80 6.18 33.39
CA SER A 498 -11.84 5.73 32.46
C SER A 498 -11.41 5.95 31.01
N PHE A 499 -11.31 4.86 30.26
CA PHE A 499 -11.04 4.90 28.82
C PHE A 499 -12.14 5.63 28.04
N VAL A 500 -13.39 5.54 28.49
CA VAL A 500 -14.53 6.19 27.82
C VAL A 500 -14.44 7.72 27.93
N LEU A 501 -14.12 8.24 29.13
CA LEU A 501 -13.89 9.68 29.31
C LEU A 501 -12.69 10.16 28.50
N PHE A 502 -11.64 9.34 28.44
CA PHE A 502 -10.48 9.61 27.59
C PHE A 502 -10.89 9.71 26.11
N LEU A 503 -11.69 8.77 25.58
CA LEU A 503 -12.18 8.85 24.20
C LEU A 503 -13.04 10.09 23.93
N PHE A 504 -13.90 10.50 24.86
CA PHE A 504 -14.65 11.74 24.70
C PHE A 504 -13.74 12.97 24.65
N SER A 505 -12.67 13.00 25.44
CA SER A 505 -11.69 14.09 25.38
C SER A 505 -10.96 14.12 24.02
N VAL A 506 -10.57 12.95 23.49
CA VAL A 506 -9.96 12.82 22.16
C VAL A 506 -10.95 13.27 21.07
N ALA A 507 -12.21 12.85 21.16
CA ALA A 507 -13.26 13.29 20.26
C ALA A 507 -13.46 14.82 20.30
N ALA A 508 -13.51 15.43 21.50
CA ALA A 508 -13.64 16.88 21.63
C ALA A 508 -12.48 17.63 20.95
N VAL A 509 -11.25 17.17 21.16
CA VAL A 509 -10.05 17.74 20.52
C VAL A 509 -10.11 17.56 18.99
N LEU A 510 -10.45 16.37 18.50
CA LEU A 510 -10.61 16.11 17.06
C LEU A 510 -11.70 16.98 16.44
N ALA A 511 -12.81 17.24 17.14
CA ALA A 511 -13.86 18.13 16.66
C ALA A 511 -13.34 19.57 16.49
N LEU A 512 -12.57 20.09 17.46
CA LEU A 512 -11.94 21.42 17.35
C LEU A 512 -10.93 21.49 16.19
N ILE A 513 -10.14 20.43 16.00
CA ILE A 513 -9.22 20.32 14.86
C ILE A 513 -10.00 20.33 13.54
N ASN A 514 -11.08 19.55 13.43
CA ASN A 514 -11.91 19.51 12.23
C ASN A 514 -12.53 20.87 11.90
N ILE A 515 -13.04 21.61 12.89
CA ILE A 515 -13.56 22.98 12.72
C ILE A 515 -12.45 23.91 12.21
N SER A 516 -11.25 23.80 12.78
CA SER A 516 -10.09 24.60 12.39
C SER A 516 -9.65 24.31 10.96
N LEU A 517 -9.58 23.02 10.57
CA LEU A 517 -9.25 22.59 9.20
C LEU A 517 -10.29 23.08 8.19
N TRP A 518 -11.57 23.02 8.53
CA TRP A 518 -12.64 23.53 7.68
C TRP A 518 -12.56 25.06 7.48
N SER A 519 -12.25 25.80 8.55
CA SER A 519 -12.01 27.24 8.47
C SER A 519 -10.78 27.57 7.60
N ALA A 520 -9.71 26.79 7.74
CA ALA A 520 -8.51 26.93 6.91
C ALA A 520 -8.79 26.65 5.42
N LEU A 521 -9.62 25.64 5.10
CA LEU A 521 -10.04 25.35 3.73
C LEU A 521 -10.85 26.50 3.12
N LYS A 522 -11.77 27.10 3.87
CA LYS A 522 -12.56 28.26 3.42
C LYS A 522 -11.73 29.51 3.14
N THR A 523 -10.60 29.67 3.82
CA THR A 523 -9.77 30.88 3.71
C THR A 523 -8.53 30.61 2.85
N ARG A 524 -7.57 29.86 3.39
CA ARG A 524 -6.30 29.54 2.72
C ARG A 524 -6.49 28.53 1.58
N GLY A 525 -7.37 27.55 1.76
CA GLY A 525 -7.65 26.54 0.74
C GLY A 525 -8.16 27.14 -0.56
N ILE A 526 -9.10 28.08 -0.50
CA ILE A 526 -9.62 28.79 -1.69
C ILE A 526 -8.50 29.57 -2.40
N LYS A 527 -7.67 30.30 -1.64
CA LYS A 527 -6.54 31.04 -2.20
C LYS A 527 -5.57 30.11 -2.93
N LEU A 528 -5.14 29.03 -2.27
CA LEU A 528 -4.25 28.03 -2.86
C LEU A 528 -4.84 27.42 -4.14
N PHE A 529 -6.13 27.04 -4.12
CA PHE A 529 -6.78 26.45 -5.29
C PHE A 529 -6.84 27.41 -6.49
N ASN A 530 -7.04 28.71 -6.24
CA ASN A 530 -7.07 29.72 -7.29
C ASN A 530 -5.68 29.97 -7.90
N GLU A 531 -4.61 29.76 -7.15
CA GLU A 531 -3.21 29.87 -7.61
C GLU A 531 -2.74 28.69 -8.49
N LEU A 532 -3.38 27.51 -8.39
CA LEU A 532 -3.08 26.31 -9.19
C LEU A 532 -3.43 26.45 -10.67
#